data_AF-A0A922YAX5-F1
#
_entry.id   AF-A0A922YAX5-F1
#
_cell.length_a   1.000
_cell.length_b   1.000
_cell.length_c   1.000
_cell.angle_alpha   90.00
_cell.angle_beta   90.00
_cell.angle_gamma   90.00
#
_symmetry.space_group_name_H-M   'P 1'
#
loop_
_entity.id
_entity.type
_entity.pdbx_description
1 polymer ?
#
loop_
_entity_poly.entity_id
_entity_poly.type
_entity_poly.pdbx_seq_one_letter_code
_entity_poly.pdbx_strand_id
1 'polypeptide(L)'
;MSEAQFYTFLTGGLALAIALLTLVAWNLWRMREEASAGRASALEGVAHELRINLQRMISELSQVAHHPGVGPDVLLPIRSPQLDGVNRSLINTNRNGIAVLGSTYQEMEARKLGLRAVLAQGRAPETELDDAMDAAINGIAALYIWEVHKGALPAEIGRVRSWSVRDWMKAKNFRADAFPGMHLRDEVVERLRLYGLALTPRPLTMTAWEYYSMQYDRHADARGPLGRRRAEKAEKAEKEKPAGKGGLFGLGRKKEEEVYEEDEVADLTPAAFDPGPEEDTAAQQAAYQEPAPQPASYGNTDEQPTEELESPAHDHDPQRTN
;
A
#
# COMPACT_ATOMS: atom_id res chain seq x y z
N MET A 1 40.79 -29.85 49.84
CA MET A 1 41.10 -29.15 48.57
C MET A 1 42.00 -27.98 48.90
N SER A 2 43.08 -27.80 48.15
CA SER A 2 43.91 -26.59 48.30
C SER A 2 43.21 -25.38 47.67
N GLU A 3 43.50 -24.19 48.16
CA GLU A 3 42.95 -22.92 47.65
C GLU A 3 43.15 -22.79 46.13
N ALA A 4 44.32 -23.22 45.63
CA ALA A 4 44.65 -23.25 44.21
C ALA A 4 43.75 -24.18 43.37
N GLN A 5 43.27 -25.29 43.93
CA GLN A 5 42.33 -26.20 43.26
C GLN A 5 40.92 -25.59 43.19
N PHE A 6 40.52 -24.82 44.20
CA PHE A 6 39.24 -24.11 44.22
C PHE A 6 39.21 -22.98 43.19
N TYR A 7 40.28 -22.17 43.11
CA TYR A 7 40.39 -21.11 42.11
C TYR A 7 40.47 -21.61 40.67
N THR A 8 41.13 -22.75 40.41
CA THR A 8 41.15 -23.37 39.07
C THR A 8 39.80 -23.98 38.68
N PHE A 9 39.06 -24.55 39.64
CA PHE A 9 37.68 -24.99 39.42
C PHE A 9 36.74 -23.81 39.12
N LEU A 10 36.83 -22.70 39.87
CA LEU A 10 36.04 -21.49 39.64
C LEU A 10 36.38 -20.81 38.31
N THR A 11 37.66 -20.63 38.00
CA THR A 11 38.08 -19.99 36.74
C THR A 11 37.81 -20.88 35.54
N GLY A 12 38.02 -22.20 35.64
CA GLY A 12 37.68 -23.16 34.60
C GLY A 12 36.17 -23.28 34.38
N GLY A 13 35.39 -23.35 35.46
CA GLY A 13 33.93 -23.38 35.40
C GLY A 13 33.34 -22.09 34.82
N LEU A 14 33.86 -20.93 35.23
CA LEU A 14 33.48 -19.63 34.67
C LEU A 14 33.86 -19.52 33.19
N ALA A 15 35.06 -19.96 32.82
CA ALA A 15 35.50 -19.97 31.41
C ALA A 15 34.61 -20.88 30.54
N LEU A 16 34.22 -22.05 31.05
CA LEU A 16 33.27 -22.94 30.38
C LEU A 16 31.87 -22.32 30.27
N ALA A 17 31.39 -21.64 31.32
CA ALA A 17 30.12 -20.94 31.28
C ALA A 17 30.13 -19.80 30.25
N ILE A 18 31.22 -19.02 30.19
CA ILE A 18 31.41 -17.97 29.17
C ILE A 18 31.45 -18.60 27.78
N ALA A 19 32.22 -19.67 27.58
CA ALA A 19 32.30 -20.37 26.30
C ALA A 19 30.93 -20.89 25.85
N LEU A 20 30.16 -21.51 26.75
CA LEU A 20 28.81 -21.97 26.48
C LEU A 20 27.88 -20.80 26.09
N LEU A 21 27.90 -19.70 26.84
CA LEU A 21 27.10 -18.51 26.54
C LEU A 21 27.47 -17.92 25.18
N THR A 22 28.76 -17.85 24.85
CA THR A 22 29.21 -17.36 23.53
C THR A 22 28.77 -18.29 22.40
N LEU A 23 28.79 -19.61 22.60
CA LEU A 23 28.34 -20.59 21.61
C LEU A 23 26.81 -20.49 21.40
N VAL A 24 26.04 -20.36 22.48
CA VAL A 24 24.59 -20.16 22.39
C VAL A 24 24.27 -18.83 21.68
N ALA A 25 24.94 -17.74 22.04
CA ALA A 25 24.76 -16.45 21.40
C ALA A 25 25.10 -16.50 19.90
N TRP A 26 26.21 -17.18 19.54
CA TRP A 26 26.60 -17.41 18.16
C TRP A 26 25.54 -18.20 17.37
N ASN A 27 25.01 -19.27 17.97
CA ASN A 27 23.99 -20.09 17.31
C ASN A 27 22.68 -19.32 17.10
N LEU A 28 22.23 -18.56 18.11
CA LEU A 28 21.05 -17.70 18.00
C LEU A 28 21.23 -16.61 16.93
N TRP A 29 22.41 -16.01 16.86
CA TRP A 29 22.75 -15.03 15.83
C TRP A 29 22.70 -15.66 14.44
N ARG A 30 23.33 -16.82 14.25
CA ARG A 30 23.31 -17.56 12.98
C ARG A 30 21.90 -17.95 12.55
N MET A 31 21.09 -18.50 13.45
CA MET A 31 19.69 -18.86 13.16
C MET A 31 18.88 -17.63 12.72
N ARG A 32 19.09 -16.48 13.38
CA ARG A 32 18.44 -15.22 13.01
C ARG A 32 18.87 -14.77 11.61
N GLU A 33 20.14 -14.90 11.28
CA GLU A 33 20.68 -14.51 9.97
C GLU A 33 20.13 -15.40 8.87
N GLU A 34 20.14 -16.73 9.05
CA GLU A 34 19.56 -17.70 8.12
C GLU A 34 18.06 -17.44 7.90
N ALA A 35 17.30 -17.15 8.98
CA ALA A 35 15.88 -16.80 8.88
C ALA A 35 15.66 -15.49 8.10
N SER A 36 16.53 -14.49 8.30
CA SER A 36 16.45 -13.22 7.58
C SER A 36 16.77 -13.36 6.09
N ALA A 37 17.76 -14.19 5.75
CA ALA A 37 18.15 -14.50 4.38
C ALA A 37 17.04 -15.31 3.67
N GLY A 38 16.47 -16.31 4.35
CA GLY A 38 15.33 -17.08 3.84
C GLY A 38 14.12 -16.21 3.54
N ARG A 39 13.80 -15.25 4.43
CA ARG A 39 12.76 -14.23 4.18
C ARG A 39 13.07 -13.37 2.96
N ALA A 40 14.29 -12.84 2.85
CA ALA A 40 14.66 -11.98 1.72
C ALA A 40 14.54 -12.73 0.38
N SER A 41 15.03 -13.96 0.33
CA SER A 41 14.91 -14.83 -0.86
C SER A 41 13.46 -15.15 -1.21
N ALA A 42 12.61 -15.44 -0.21
CA ALA A 42 11.18 -15.65 -0.44
C ALA A 42 10.47 -14.40 -0.99
N LEU A 43 10.76 -13.23 -0.42
CA LEU A 43 10.20 -11.95 -0.89
C LEU A 43 10.58 -11.70 -2.36
N GLU A 44 11.86 -11.88 -2.69
CA GLU A 44 12.38 -11.66 -4.04
C GLU A 44 11.83 -12.69 -5.04
N GLY A 45 11.75 -13.97 -4.65
CA GLY A 45 11.21 -15.03 -5.49
C GLY A 45 9.75 -14.79 -5.87
N VAL A 46 8.91 -14.46 -4.89
CA VAL A 46 7.50 -14.12 -5.13
C VAL A 46 7.37 -12.86 -5.99
N ALA A 47 8.18 -11.83 -5.71
CA ALA A 47 8.17 -10.60 -6.51
C ALA A 47 8.56 -10.86 -7.97
N HIS A 48 9.61 -11.64 -8.20
CA HIS A 48 10.10 -11.97 -9.52
C HIS A 48 9.06 -12.76 -10.33
N GLU A 49 8.43 -13.76 -9.70
CA GLU A 49 7.36 -14.55 -10.30
C GLU A 49 6.17 -13.67 -10.71
N LEU A 50 5.66 -12.86 -9.78
CA LEU A 50 4.52 -11.99 -10.03
C LEU A 50 4.83 -10.99 -11.16
N ARG A 51 6.04 -10.45 -11.19
CA ARG A 51 6.49 -9.56 -12.27
C ARG A 51 6.46 -10.25 -13.64
N ILE A 52 6.97 -11.47 -13.76
CA ILE A 52 6.92 -12.23 -15.02
C ILE A 52 5.47 -12.50 -15.43
N ASN A 53 4.64 -12.92 -14.47
CA ASN A 53 3.23 -13.18 -14.72
C ASN A 53 2.50 -11.91 -15.21
N LEU A 54 2.78 -10.75 -14.62
CA LEU A 54 2.21 -9.47 -15.04
C LEU A 54 2.71 -9.04 -16.41
N GLN A 55 4.01 -9.12 -16.69
CA GLN A 55 4.56 -8.79 -18.01
C GLN A 55 3.95 -9.65 -19.11
N ARG A 56 3.80 -10.96 -18.84
CA ARG A 56 3.11 -11.89 -19.73
C ARG A 56 1.64 -11.50 -19.91
N MET A 57 0.90 -11.29 -18.82
CA MET A 57 -0.52 -10.91 -18.88
C MET A 57 -0.72 -9.61 -19.67
N ILE A 58 0.09 -8.58 -19.42
CA ILE A 58 0.03 -7.32 -20.17
C ILE A 58 0.28 -7.56 -21.67
N SER A 59 1.26 -8.38 -22.04
CA SER A 59 1.53 -8.72 -23.43
C SER A 59 0.34 -9.44 -24.09
N GLU A 60 -0.27 -10.40 -23.40
CA GLU A 60 -1.43 -11.15 -23.91
C GLU A 60 -2.67 -10.25 -24.05
N LEU A 61 -2.96 -9.42 -23.05
CA LEU A 61 -4.05 -8.44 -23.10
C LEU A 61 -3.82 -7.40 -24.22
N SER A 62 -2.59 -6.96 -24.42
CA SER A 62 -2.22 -6.07 -25.53
C SER A 62 -2.45 -6.73 -26.88
N GLN A 63 -2.20 -8.04 -27.03
CA GLN A 63 -2.51 -8.77 -28.26
C GLN A 63 -4.00 -8.80 -28.54
N VAL A 64 -4.82 -9.09 -27.52
CA VAL A 64 -6.30 -9.06 -27.63
C VAL A 64 -6.80 -7.67 -28.00
N ALA A 65 -6.22 -6.61 -27.41
CA ALA A 65 -6.62 -5.23 -27.66
C ALA A 65 -6.30 -4.74 -29.09
N HIS A 66 -5.17 -5.15 -29.66
CA HIS A 66 -4.71 -4.66 -30.97
C HIS A 66 -5.18 -5.51 -32.15
N HIS A 67 -5.58 -6.77 -31.93
CA HIS A 67 -5.89 -7.71 -33.00
C HIS A 67 -7.32 -8.26 -32.84
N PRO A 68 -8.29 -7.68 -33.57
CA PRO A 68 -9.65 -8.20 -33.62
C PRO A 68 -9.64 -9.65 -34.15
N GLY A 69 -10.23 -10.57 -33.40
CA GLY A 69 -10.30 -12.00 -33.78
C GLY A 69 -9.21 -12.89 -33.19
N VAL A 70 -8.43 -12.41 -32.22
CA VAL A 70 -7.55 -13.26 -31.40
C VAL A 70 -8.37 -14.33 -30.67
N GLY A 71 -7.95 -15.58 -30.81
CA GLY A 71 -8.58 -16.72 -30.16
C GLY A 71 -8.25 -16.83 -28.66
N PRO A 72 -9.00 -17.67 -27.92
CA PRO A 72 -8.84 -17.85 -26.48
C PRO A 72 -7.48 -18.44 -26.06
N ASP A 73 -6.75 -19.08 -26.99
CA ASP A 73 -5.49 -19.77 -26.69
C ASP A 73 -4.30 -18.84 -26.42
N VAL A 74 -4.42 -17.56 -26.75
CA VAL A 74 -3.44 -16.54 -26.38
C VAL A 74 -3.38 -16.34 -24.86
N LEU A 75 -4.49 -16.59 -24.16
CA LEU A 75 -4.59 -16.39 -22.71
C LEU A 75 -4.14 -17.63 -21.95
N LEU A 76 -2.91 -17.59 -21.43
CA LEU A 76 -2.33 -18.71 -20.69
C LEU A 76 -2.70 -18.72 -19.20
N PRO A 77 -2.86 -19.88 -18.54
CA PRO A 77 -3.10 -19.90 -17.10
C PRO A 77 -2.00 -19.19 -16.28
N ILE A 78 -2.42 -18.52 -15.21
CA ILE A 78 -1.51 -17.91 -14.24
C ILE A 78 -1.19 -18.97 -13.18
N ARG A 79 0.08 -19.06 -12.79
CA ARG A 79 0.57 -20.02 -11.79
C ARG A 79 1.42 -19.27 -10.77
N SER A 80 1.36 -19.71 -9.52
CA SER A 80 2.04 -19.06 -8.39
C SER A 80 2.85 -20.02 -7.50
N PRO A 81 3.75 -20.86 -8.05
CA PRO A 81 4.48 -21.87 -7.28
C PRO A 81 5.36 -21.29 -6.15
N GLN A 82 5.95 -20.11 -6.32
CA GLN A 82 6.76 -19.45 -5.28
C GLN A 82 5.86 -18.95 -4.15
N LEU A 83 4.73 -18.31 -4.47
CA LEU A 83 3.78 -17.88 -3.46
C LEU A 83 3.21 -19.07 -2.67
N ASP A 84 2.87 -20.16 -3.37
CA ASP A 84 2.40 -21.40 -2.75
C ASP A 84 3.46 -22.03 -1.86
N GLY A 85 4.73 -22.01 -2.31
CA GLY A 85 5.88 -22.46 -1.54
C GLY A 85 6.05 -21.64 -0.26
N VAL A 86 5.97 -20.32 -0.35
CA VAL A 86 6.07 -19.42 0.81
C VAL A 86 4.91 -19.64 1.78
N ASN A 87 3.68 -19.76 1.27
CA ASN A 87 2.49 -20.05 2.08
C ASN A 87 2.58 -21.38 2.85
N ARG A 88 3.16 -22.41 2.23
CA ARG A 88 3.36 -23.74 2.86
C ARG A 88 4.55 -23.76 3.81
N SER A 89 5.53 -22.87 3.63
CA SER A 89 6.73 -22.79 4.44
C SER A 89 6.50 -22.03 5.75
N LEU A 90 7.29 -22.33 6.79
CA LEU A 90 7.30 -21.58 8.05
C LEU A 90 8.13 -20.28 7.98
N ILE A 91 8.33 -19.72 6.78
CA ILE A 91 9.08 -18.48 6.61
C ILE A 91 8.25 -17.34 7.21
N ASN A 92 8.83 -16.68 8.21
CA ASN A 92 8.19 -15.57 8.90
C ASN A 92 8.17 -14.33 7.99
N THR A 93 7.24 -14.23 7.04
CA THR A 93 7.06 -13.07 6.15
C THR A 93 5.78 -12.32 6.52
N ASN A 94 5.59 -11.10 6.02
CA ASN A 94 4.36 -10.34 6.22
C ASN A 94 3.15 -11.09 5.64
N ARG A 95 2.35 -11.69 6.53
CA ARG A 95 1.16 -12.49 6.17
C ARG A 95 0.10 -11.68 5.45
N ASN A 96 -0.07 -10.41 5.82
CA ASN A 96 -1.05 -9.53 5.18
C ASN A 96 -0.64 -9.28 3.72
N GLY A 97 0.63 -8.96 3.50
CA GLY A 97 1.17 -8.80 2.15
C GLY A 97 1.00 -10.07 1.30
N ILE A 98 1.28 -11.24 1.87
CA ILE A 98 1.09 -12.53 1.20
C ILE A 98 -0.39 -12.77 0.85
N ALA A 99 -1.31 -12.46 1.77
CA ALA A 99 -2.74 -12.60 1.53
C ALA A 99 -3.21 -11.69 0.39
N VAL A 100 -2.73 -10.43 0.36
CA VAL A 100 -3.00 -9.48 -0.73
C VAL A 100 -2.47 -10.01 -2.06
N LEU A 101 -1.26 -10.59 -2.08
CA LEU A 101 -0.73 -11.22 -3.30
C LEU A 101 -1.56 -12.43 -3.72
N GLY A 102 -1.99 -13.27 -2.77
CA GLY A 102 -2.87 -14.40 -3.04
C GLY A 102 -4.19 -14.00 -3.68
N SER A 103 -4.86 -12.97 -3.13
CA SER A 103 -6.09 -12.44 -3.71
C SER A 103 -5.85 -11.82 -5.09
N THR A 104 -4.73 -11.13 -5.27
CA THR A 104 -4.33 -10.54 -6.56
C THR A 104 -4.17 -11.62 -7.63
N TYR A 105 -3.51 -12.73 -7.31
CA TYR A 105 -3.36 -13.85 -8.24
C TYR A 105 -4.70 -14.47 -8.63
N GLN A 106 -5.58 -14.70 -7.65
CA GLN A 106 -6.92 -15.24 -7.87
C GLN A 106 -7.75 -14.30 -8.75
N GLU A 107 -7.70 -13.00 -8.49
CA GLU A 107 -8.41 -12.00 -9.29
C GLU A 107 -7.90 -11.97 -10.73
N MET A 108 -6.58 -11.92 -10.93
CA MET A 108 -5.99 -11.95 -12.27
C MET A 108 -6.38 -13.22 -13.04
N GLU A 109 -6.35 -14.39 -12.38
CA GLU A 109 -6.77 -15.64 -13.01
C GLU A 109 -8.26 -15.65 -13.34
N ALA A 110 -9.12 -15.18 -12.43
CA ALA A 110 -10.56 -15.11 -12.64
C ALA A 110 -10.92 -14.19 -13.82
N ARG A 111 -10.34 -12.98 -13.89
CA ARG A 111 -10.58 -12.05 -15.01
C ARG A 111 -10.09 -12.61 -16.33
N LYS A 112 -8.94 -13.29 -16.32
CA LYS A 112 -8.38 -13.93 -17.51
C LYS A 112 -9.24 -15.10 -18.00
N LEU A 113 -9.80 -15.91 -17.09
CA LEU A 113 -10.74 -16.98 -17.44
C LEU A 113 -12.06 -16.41 -18.00
N GLY A 114 -12.56 -15.32 -17.41
CA GLY A 114 -13.72 -14.59 -17.94
C GLY A 114 -13.51 -14.12 -19.37
N LEU A 115 -12.39 -13.42 -19.62
CA LEU A 115 -12.01 -12.98 -20.97
C LEU A 115 -11.83 -14.17 -21.93
N ARG A 116 -11.18 -15.25 -21.50
CA ARG A 116 -11.01 -16.46 -22.31
C ARG A 116 -12.35 -17.08 -22.70
N ALA A 117 -13.33 -17.11 -21.80
CA ALA A 117 -14.66 -17.62 -22.08
C ALA A 117 -15.40 -16.77 -23.13
N VAL A 118 -15.27 -15.44 -23.07
CA VAL A 118 -15.88 -14.52 -24.03
C VAL A 118 -15.26 -14.65 -25.41
N LEU A 119 -13.93 -14.74 -25.49
CA LEU A 119 -13.22 -15.01 -26.74
C LEU A 119 -13.59 -16.37 -27.34
N ALA A 120 -13.74 -17.42 -26.51
CA ALA A 120 -14.16 -18.74 -26.97
C ALA A 120 -15.59 -18.75 -27.54
N GLN A 121 -16.45 -17.84 -27.07
CA GLN A 121 -17.82 -17.68 -27.57
C GLN A 121 -17.91 -16.76 -28.80
N GLY A 122 -16.79 -16.16 -29.23
CA GLY A 122 -16.77 -15.22 -30.35
C GLY A 122 -17.51 -13.90 -30.06
N ARG A 123 -17.70 -13.57 -28.78
CA ARG A 123 -18.33 -12.30 -28.36
C ARG A 123 -17.31 -11.18 -28.32
N ALA A 124 -17.78 -9.93 -28.39
CA ALA A 124 -16.93 -8.76 -28.27
C ALA A 124 -16.28 -8.72 -26.87
N PRO A 125 -14.94 -8.63 -26.76
CA PRO A 125 -14.24 -8.80 -25.49
C PRO A 125 -14.06 -7.50 -24.68
N GLU A 126 -14.66 -6.38 -25.09
CA GLU A 126 -14.33 -5.03 -24.57
C GLU A 126 -14.45 -4.94 -23.05
N THR A 127 -15.59 -5.33 -22.48
CA THR A 127 -15.83 -5.25 -21.02
C THR A 127 -14.90 -6.16 -20.22
N GLU A 128 -14.74 -7.41 -20.65
CA GLU A 128 -13.89 -8.37 -19.95
C GLU A 128 -12.39 -8.08 -20.14
N LEU A 129 -12.03 -7.41 -21.24
CA LEU A 129 -10.68 -6.91 -21.48
C LEU A 129 -10.37 -5.75 -20.52
N ASP A 130 -11.29 -4.79 -20.37
CA ASP A 130 -11.16 -3.69 -19.42
C ASP A 130 -11.03 -4.22 -17.98
N ASP A 131 -11.87 -5.17 -17.58
CA ASP A 131 -11.78 -5.84 -16.28
C ASP A 131 -10.43 -6.55 -16.07
N ALA A 132 -9.91 -7.21 -17.11
CA ALA A 132 -8.60 -7.87 -17.03
C ALA A 132 -7.44 -6.88 -16.99
N MET A 133 -7.55 -5.75 -17.71
CA MET A 133 -6.60 -4.64 -17.63
C MET A 133 -6.59 -4.03 -16.24
N ASP A 134 -7.76 -3.86 -15.63
CA ASP A 134 -7.91 -3.37 -14.26
C ASP A 134 -7.23 -4.29 -13.23
N ALA A 135 -7.43 -5.61 -13.38
CA ALA A 135 -6.76 -6.61 -12.54
C ALA A 135 -5.23 -6.62 -12.74
N ALA A 136 -4.73 -6.36 -13.95
CA ALA A 136 -3.30 -6.20 -14.18
C ALA A 136 -2.75 -4.93 -13.49
N ILE A 137 -3.50 -3.82 -13.51
CA ILE A 137 -3.14 -2.58 -12.79
C ILE A 137 -3.11 -2.82 -11.28
N ASN A 138 -4.12 -3.50 -10.72
CA ASN A 138 -4.12 -3.96 -9.34
C ASN A 138 -2.84 -4.76 -9.04
N GLY A 139 -2.54 -5.76 -9.87
CA GLY A 139 -1.37 -6.61 -9.65
C GLY A 139 -0.03 -5.87 -9.69
N ILE A 140 0.13 -4.86 -10.54
CA ILE A 140 1.33 -4.01 -10.54
C ILE A 140 1.39 -3.17 -9.24
N ALA A 141 0.27 -2.62 -8.78
CA ALA A 141 0.21 -1.86 -7.54
C ALA A 141 0.53 -2.73 -6.31
N ALA A 142 0.00 -3.96 -6.25
CA ALA A 142 0.33 -4.94 -5.22
C ALA A 142 1.81 -5.33 -5.27
N LEU A 143 2.36 -5.57 -6.48
CA LEU A 143 3.79 -5.83 -6.67
C LEU A 143 4.67 -4.67 -6.20
N TYR A 144 4.27 -3.42 -6.44
CA TYR A 144 5.00 -2.25 -5.97
C TYR A 144 5.09 -2.21 -4.44
N ILE A 145 3.95 -2.38 -3.76
CA ILE A 145 3.88 -2.42 -2.29
C ILE A 145 4.72 -3.58 -1.75
N TRP A 146 4.69 -4.73 -2.43
CA TRP A 146 5.47 -5.89 -2.05
C TRP A 146 6.98 -5.67 -2.20
N GLU A 147 7.46 -5.23 -3.37
CA GLU A 147 8.88 -5.05 -3.65
C GLU A 147 9.49 -3.88 -2.86
N VAL A 148 8.80 -2.74 -2.83
CA VAL A 148 9.37 -1.49 -2.27
C VAL A 148 9.11 -1.38 -0.77
N HIS A 149 7.93 -1.82 -0.32
CA HIS A 149 7.47 -1.66 1.06
C HIS A 149 7.33 -2.98 1.80
N LYS A 150 7.83 -4.10 1.26
CA LYS A 150 7.84 -5.42 1.90
C LYS A 150 6.44 -5.91 2.32
N GLY A 151 5.42 -5.50 1.57
CA GLY A 151 4.02 -5.86 1.82
C GLY A 151 3.35 -5.10 2.97
N ALA A 152 3.92 -3.98 3.42
CA ALA A 152 3.31 -3.11 4.42
C ALA A 152 1.93 -2.59 3.99
N LEU A 153 1.07 -2.26 4.95
CA LEU A 153 -0.25 -1.70 4.65
C LEU A 153 -0.09 -0.28 4.07
N PRO A 154 -0.91 0.13 3.08
CA PRO A 154 -0.84 1.48 2.50
C PRO A 154 -0.88 2.61 3.53
N ALA A 155 -1.62 2.44 4.62
CA ALA A 155 -1.71 3.41 5.72
C ALA A 155 -0.43 3.52 6.56
N GLU A 156 0.38 2.45 6.61
CA GLU A 156 1.69 2.43 7.29
C GLU A 156 2.80 2.97 6.38
N ILE A 157 2.57 2.95 5.07
CA ILE A 157 3.49 3.51 4.10
C ILE A 157 3.36 5.03 4.15
N GLY A 158 4.44 5.69 4.55
CA GLY A 158 4.51 7.15 4.60
C GLY A 158 4.34 7.80 3.22
N ARG A 159 4.71 9.08 3.13
CA ARG A 159 4.56 9.83 1.88
C ARG A 159 5.52 9.32 0.81
N VAL A 160 4.98 8.95 -0.35
CA VAL A 160 5.74 8.49 -1.51
C VAL A 160 5.59 9.50 -2.64
N ARG A 161 6.65 9.74 -3.42
CA ARG A 161 6.55 10.60 -4.60
C ARG A 161 6.06 9.79 -5.79
N SER A 162 5.07 10.30 -6.54
CA SER A 162 4.50 9.59 -7.70
C SER A 162 5.54 9.28 -8.78
N TRP A 163 6.53 10.16 -8.98
CA TRP A 163 7.63 9.89 -9.93
C TRP A 163 8.49 8.69 -9.50
N SER A 164 8.60 8.40 -8.19
CA SER A 164 9.32 7.21 -7.71
C SER A 164 8.61 5.92 -8.12
N VAL A 165 7.27 5.91 -8.10
CA VAL A 165 6.47 4.79 -8.63
C VAL A 165 6.71 4.63 -10.13
N ARG A 166 6.65 5.72 -10.89
CA ARG A 166 6.89 5.70 -12.35
C ARG A 166 8.29 5.23 -12.72
N ASP A 167 9.31 5.66 -11.97
CA ASP A 167 10.69 5.26 -12.15
C ASP A 167 10.91 3.79 -11.80
N TRP A 168 10.27 3.31 -10.72
CA TRP A 168 10.25 1.89 -10.40
C TRP A 168 9.61 1.08 -11.54
N MET A 169 8.46 1.51 -12.06
CA MET A 169 7.81 0.84 -13.19
C MET A 169 8.71 0.81 -14.44
N LYS A 170 9.41 1.92 -14.73
CA LYS A 170 10.38 2.00 -15.83
C LYS A 170 11.54 1.02 -15.61
N ALA A 171 12.10 0.96 -14.39
CA ALA A 171 13.18 0.04 -14.05
C ALA A 171 12.76 -1.44 -14.16
N LYS A 172 11.47 -1.74 -13.91
CA LYS A 172 10.88 -3.09 -14.04
C LYS A 172 10.33 -3.39 -15.44
N ASN A 173 10.64 -2.53 -16.41
CA ASN A 173 10.25 -2.67 -17.81
C ASN A 173 8.73 -2.68 -18.06
N PHE A 174 7.95 -2.02 -17.20
CA PHE A 174 6.55 -1.73 -17.49
C PHE A 174 6.45 -0.53 -18.44
N ARG A 175 6.02 -0.82 -19.66
CA ARG A 175 5.81 0.15 -20.74
C ARG A 175 4.59 1.01 -20.44
N ALA A 176 4.70 2.33 -20.68
CA ALA A 176 3.58 3.25 -20.45
C ALA A 176 2.47 3.10 -21.50
N ASP A 177 2.86 2.68 -22.70
CA ASP A 177 2.06 2.47 -23.92
C ASP A 177 1.64 1.01 -24.11
N ALA A 178 1.57 0.23 -23.02
CA ALA A 178 1.27 -1.20 -23.12
C ALA A 178 -0.17 -1.49 -23.60
N PHE A 179 -1.09 -0.59 -23.29
CA PHE A 179 -2.51 -0.66 -23.67
C PHE A 179 -2.89 0.55 -24.54
N PRO A 180 -3.79 0.37 -25.53
CA PRO A 180 -4.23 1.46 -26.38
C PRO A 180 -5.03 2.50 -25.58
N GLY A 181 -4.76 3.78 -25.80
CA GLY A 181 -5.52 4.88 -25.19
C GLY A 181 -5.30 5.10 -23.68
N MET A 182 -4.41 4.34 -23.03
CA MET A 182 -4.17 4.39 -21.59
C MET A 182 -2.70 4.60 -21.26
N HIS A 183 -2.43 5.44 -20.26
CA HIS A 183 -1.08 5.58 -19.68
C HIS A 183 -0.94 4.69 -18.45
N LEU A 184 -0.45 3.47 -18.65
CA LEU A 184 -0.38 2.44 -17.59
C LEU A 184 0.29 2.94 -16.29
N ARG A 185 1.32 3.78 -16.42
CA ARG A 185 2.06 4.30 -15.25
C ARG A 185 1.22 5.26 -14.41
N ASP A 186 0.32 6.00 -15.03
CA ASP A 186 -0.54 6.95 -14.33
C ASP A 186 -1.71 6.22 -13.67
N GLU A 187 -2.28 5.24 -14.35
CA GLU A 187 -3.32 4.37 -13.77
C GLU A 187 -2.84 3.61 -12.54
N VAL A 188 -1.60 3.09 -12.55
CA VAL A 188 -1.02 2.44 -11.36
C VAL A 188 -0.82 3.44 -10.21
N VAL A 189 -0.44 4.69 -10.52
CA VAL A 189 -0.31 5.74 -9.51
C VAL A 189 -1.68 6.07 -8.91
N GLU A 190 -2.73 6.19 -9.72
CA GLU A 190 -4.09 6.39 -9.22
C GLU A 190 -4.59 5.19 -8.41
N ARG A 191 -4.30 3.96 -8.85
CA ARG A 191 -4.64 2.73 -8.11
C ARG A 191 -4.01 2.71 -6.72
N LEU A 192 -2.74 3.09 -6.63
CA LEU A 192 -2.06 3.18 -5.33
C LEU A 192 -2.69 4.24 -4.43
N ARG A 193 -3.18 5.35 -4.99
CA ARG A 193 -3.96 6.35 -4.20
C ARG A 193 -5.28 5.77 -3.71
N LEU A 194 -5.98 4.98 -4.53
CA LEU A 194 -7.21 4.29 -4.13
C LEU A 194 -6.97 3.29 -2.99
N TYR A 195 -5.79 2.67 -2.94
CA TYR A 195 -5.38 1.84 -1.80
C TYR A 195 -5.06 2.63 -0.54
N GLY A 196 -5.05 3.96 -0.60
CA GLY A 196 -4.77 4.83 0.54
C GLY A 196 -3.30 5.24 0.66
N LEU A 197 -2.46 4.97 -0.35
CA LEU A 197 -1.08 5.43 -0.34
C LEU A 197 -1.00 6.95 -0.52
N ALA A 198 -0.30 7.62 0.40
CA ALA A 198 -0.13 9.06 0.35
C ALA A 198 0.90 9.49 -0.72
N LEU A 199 0.43 9.62 -1.97
CA LEU A 199 1.27 10.00 -3.11
C LEU A 199 1.34 11.52 -3.35
N THR A 200 2.56 12.02 -3.58
CA THR A 200 2.82 13.44 -3.92
C THR A 200 3.36 13.61 -5.35
N PRO A 201 2.91 14.61 -6.13
CA PRO A 201 1.88 15.58 -5.79
C PRO A 201 0.50 14.93 -5.66
N ARG A 202 -0.34 15.55 -4.82
CA ARG A 202 -1.76 15.21 -4.76
C ARG A 202 -2.39 15.47 -6.13
N PRO A 203 -3.36 14.65 -6.56
CA PRO A 203 -4.04 14.90 -7.82
C PRO A 203 -4.66 16.30 -7.77
N LEU A 204 -4.61 17.00 -8.89
CA LEU A 204 -5.24 18.31 -9.02
C LEU A 204 -6.75 18.11 -8.81
N THR A 205 -7.27 18.56 -7.67
CA THR A 205 -8.70 18.46 -7.33
C THR A 205 -9.57 19.38 -8.19
N MET A 206 -8.95 20.36 -8.83
CA MET A 206 -9.57 21.30 -9.75
C MET A 206 -8.68 21.39 -10.98
N THR A 207 -9.31 21.46 -12.14
CA THR A 207 -8.63 21.92 -13.35
C THR A 207 -8.14 23.35 -13.12
N ALA A 208 -7.03 23.75 -13.76
CA ALA A 208 -6.54 25.12 -13.66
C ALA A 208 -7.63 26.14 -14.05
N TRP A 209 -8.47 25.78 -15.03
CA TRP A 209 -9.61 26.59 -15.42
C TRP A 209 -10.65 26.71 -14.31
N GLU A 210 -11.07 25.63 -13.64
CA GLU A 210 -11.99 25.69 -12.48
C GLU A 210 -11.42 26.52 -11.32
N TYR A 211 -10.11 26.41 -11.06
CA TYR A 211 -9.44 27.19 -10.03
C TYR A 211 -9.43 28.70 -10.35
N TYR A 212 -9.21 29.08 -11.61
CA TYR A 212 -9.20 30.49 -12.04
C TYR A 212 -10.58 31.04 -12.43
N SER A 213 -11.56 30.18 -12.71
CA SER A 213 -12.94 30.56 -13.05
C SER A 213 -13.84 30.63 -11.82
N MET A 214 -13.45 30.02 -10.70
CA MET A 214 -13.98 30.40 -9.41
C MET A 214 -13.76 31.90 -9.24
N GLN A 215 -14.86 32.66 -9.26
CA GLN A 215 -14.89 34.02 -8.75
C GLN A 215 -14.64 33.93 -7.25
N TYR A 216 -13.36 33.81 -6.89
CA TYR A 216 -12.91 33.75 -5.52
C TYR A 216 -13.31 35.06 -4.87
N ASP A 217 -14.38 35.03 -4.07
CA ASP A 217 -14.79 36.17 -3.29
C ASP A 217 -13.77 36.39 -2.17
N ARG A 218 -12.75 37.19 -2.50
CA ARG A 218 -11.67 37.58 -1.61
C ARG A 218 -12.18 38.27 -0.34
N HIS A 219 -13.44 38.72 -0.30
CA HIS A 219 -14.06 39.31 0.87
C HIS A 219 -14.76 38.31 1.80
N ALA A 220 -15.05 37.09 1.32
CA ALA A 220 -15.67 36.02 2.10
C ALA A 220 -14.65 35.07 2.75
N ASP A 221 -13.39 35.06 2.30
CA ASP A 221 -12.36 34.22 2.91
C ASP A 221 -11.83 34.81 4.23
N ALA A 222 -12.20 34.17 5.34
CA ALA A 222 -11.75 34.50 6.69
C ALA A 222 -10.22 34.42 6.85
N ARG A 223 -9.53 33.56 6.10
CA ARG A 223 -8.07 33.42 6.09
C ARG A 223 -7.38 34.28 5.03
N GLY A 224 -8.16 34.95 4.17
CA GLY A 224 -7.67 35.86 3.16
C GLY A 224 -6.97 37.09 3.76
N PRO A 225 -6.07 37.77 3.01
CA PRO A 225 -5.30 38.91 3.51
C PRO A 225 -6.17 40.09 4.00
N LEU A 226 -7.41 40.19 3.51
CA LEU A 226 -8.38 41.23 3.87
C LEU A 226 -9.32 40.82 5.02
N GLY A 227 -9.50 39.52 5.27
CA GLY A 227 -10.32 39.00 6.39
C GLY A 227 -9.67 39.24 7.75
N ARG A 228 -8.34 39.10 7.83
CA ARG A 228 -7.55 39.35 9.05
C ARG A 228 -7.71 40.79 9.58
N ARG A 229 -7.76 41.78 8.68
CA ARG A 229 -7.91 43.19 9.07
C ARG A 229 -9.30 43.53 9.61
N ARG A 230 -10.35 42.80 9.21
CA ARG A 230 -11.72 43.04 9.71
C ARG A 230 -11.92 42.46 11.10
N ALA A 231 -11.36 41.28 11.38
CA ALA A 231 -11.39 40.69 12.71
C ALA A 231 -10.64 41.57 13.73
N GLU A 232 -9.41 42.00 13.41
CA GLU A 232 -8.64 42.89 14.29
C GLU A 232 -9.32 44.26 14.50
N LYS A 233 -9.99 44.79 13.46
CA LYS A 233 -10.69 46.09 13.56
C LYS A 233 -12.00 45.99 14.33
N ALA A 234 -12.71 44.86 14.26
CA ALA A 234 -13.89 44.61 15.07
C ALA A 234 -13.52 44.39 16.54
N GLU A 235 -12.45 43.64 16.81
CA GLU A 235 -11.96 43.39 18.17
C GLU A 235 -11.40 44.67 18.84
N LYS A 236 -10.77 45.57 18.05
CA LYS A 236 -10.36 46.90 18.53
C LYS A 236 -11.53 47.86 18.73
N ALA A 237 -12.58 47.80 17.89
CA ALA A 237 -13.75 48.66 18.02
C ALA A 237 -14.65 48.29 19.21
N GLU A 238 -14.64 47.03 19.66
CA GLU A 238 -15.38 46.59 20.84
C GLU A 238 -14.65 46.93 22.16
N LYS A 239 -13.32 47.08 22.11
CA LYS A 239 -12.48 47.48 23.26
C LYS A 239 -12.37 49.00 23.46
N GLU A 240 -12.74 49.83 22.49
CA GLU A 240 -12.71 51.30 22.59
C GLU A 240 -14.11 51.93 22.56
N LYS A 241 -14.82 51.87 23.69
CA LYS A 241 -15.76 52.93 24.08
C LYS A 241 -15.34 53.51 25.43
N PRO A 242 -14.78 54.73 25.41
CA PRO A 242 -15.18 55.74 26.37
C PRO A 242 -15.55 57.08 25.72
N ALA A 243 -16.33 57.84 26.48
CA ALA A 243 -16.94 59.11 26.13
C ALA A 243 -15.94 60.29 26.11
N GLY A 244 -16.20 61.29 25.25
CA GLY A 244 -15.85 62.69 25.52
C GLY A 244 -14.91 63.41 24.53
N LYS A 245 -15.47 64.44 23.88
CA LYS A 245 -14.90 65.74 23.43
C LYS A 245 -13.45 65.84 22.88
N GLY A 246 -13.35 66.25 21.60
CA GLY A 246 -12.69 67.51 21.19
C GLY A 246 -11.29 67.47 20.54
N GLY A 247 -11.14 68.17 19.39
CA GLY A 247 -9.88 68.61 18.75
C GLY A 247 -9.45 67.76 17.54
N LEU A 248 -9.70 68.08 16.26
CA LEU A 248 -9.23 69.17 15.38
C LEU A 248 -7.70 69.20 15.09
N PHE A 249 -7.35 68.79 13.85
CA PHE A 249 -6.13 69.01 13.04
C PHE A 249 -4.81 68.30 13.36
N GLY A 250 -4.24 67.69 12.30
CA GLY A 250 -2.84 67.26 12.27
C GLY A 250 -2.45 66.47 11.02
N LEU A 251 -2.62 67.03 9.81
CA LEU A 251 -1.94 66.54 8.60
C LEU A 251 -0.42 66.67 8.80
N GLY A 252 0.32 65.56 8.71
CA GLY A 252 1.78 65.57 8.81
C GLY A 252 2.41 64.45 7.98
N ARG A 253 3.03 64.84 6.88
CA ARG A 253 3.58 64.03 5.79
C ARG A 253 5.09 63.86 6.00
N LYS A 254 5.67 62.79 5.40
CA LYS A 254 7.11 62.62 5.03
C LYS A 254 8.06 62.34 6.21
N LYS A 255 9.19 61.63 6.08
CA LYS A 255 9.88 60.94 4.97
C LYS A 255 10.94 60.01 5.59
N GLU A 256 11.40 59.05 4.79
CA GLU A 256 12.57 58.17 4.89
C GLU A 256 13.82 58.73 5.60
N GLU A 257 14.61 57.84 6.20
CA GLU A 257 16.05 57.72 5.88
C GLU A 257 16.61 56.35 6.30
N GLU A 258 17.22 55.68 5.32
CA GLU A 258 18.07 54.48 5.40
C GLU A 258 19.44 54.87 5.98
N VAL A 259 20.10 53.98 6.73
CA VAL A 259 21.54 53.71 6.58
C VAL A 259 21.84 52.26 7.02
N TYR A 260 22.49 51.54 6.10
CA TYR A 260 23.12 50.23 6.21
C TYR A 260 24.39 50.27 7.07
N GLU A 261 24.66 49.21 7.84
CA GLU A 261 25.99 48.59 7.86
C GLU A 261 25.82 47.06 7.83
N GLU A 262 26.27 46.48 6.72
CA GLU A 262 26.62 45.06 6.60
C GLU A 262 27.93 44.85 7.37
N ASP A 263 28.02 43.77 8.17
CA ASP A 263 29.05 42.76 7.92
C ASP A 263 28.85 41.49 8.75
N GLU A 264 28.72 40.41 7.99
CA GLU A 264 29.38 39.13 8.16
C GLU A 264 28.81 37.98 9.02
N VAL A 265 28.92 36.81 8.36
CA VAL A 265 28.92 35.40 8.76
C VAL A 265 27.63 34.71 9.23
N ALA A 266 27.14 33.92 8.27
CA ALA A 266 26.20 32.82 8.39
C ALA A 266 26.56 31.85 9.53
N ASP A 267 25.54 31.50 10.33
CA ASP A 267 25.51 30.21 11.01
C ASP A 267 24.12 29.58 10.87
N LEU A 268 24.11 28.38 10.28
CA LEU A 268 22.93 27.60 9.96
C LEU A 268 22.53 26.77 11.19
N THR A 269 21.38 27.05 11.79
CA THR A 269 20.65 26.05 12.61
C THR A 269 19.13 26.11 12.38
N PRO A 270 18.44 24.96 12.39
CA PRO A 270 17.05 24.85 11.93
C PRO A 270 16.05 25.31 12.99
N ALA A 271 15.10 26.14 12.56
CA ALA A 271 14.00 26.60 13.38
C ALA A 271 13.11 25.44 13.85
N ALA A 272 12.93 25.37 15.17
CA ALA A 272 12.06 24.46 15.87
C ALA A 272 10.59 24.66 15.47
N PHE A 273 9.88 23.55 15.32
CA PHE A 273 8.44 23.46 15.08
C PHE A 273 7.68 23.74 16.38
N ASP A 274 6.80 24.73 16.35
CA ASP A 274 5.89 25.11 17.44
C ASP A 274 4.47 24.56 17.12
N PRO A 275 3.94 23.60 17.91
CA PRO A 275 2.61 23.05 17.69
C PRO A 275 1.55 23.98 18.28
N GLY A 276 0.76 24.61 17.39
CA GLY A 276 -0.43 25.39 17.78
C GLY A 276 -1.50 24.54 18.47
N PRO A 277 -2.38 25.17 19.28
CA PRO A 277 -3.16 24.49 20.31
C PRO A 277 -4.34 23.69 19.76
N GLU A 278 -4.59 22.58 20.44
CA GLU A 278 -5.71 21.65 20.29
C GLU A 278 -7.04 22.36 20.52
N GLU A 279 -8.01 22.19 19.62
CA GLU A 279 -9.41 22.49 19.87
C GLU A 279 -10.17 21.18 20.12
N ASP A 280 -10.67 21.09 21.35
CA ASP A 280 -11.65 20.15 21.86
C ASP A 280 -12.86 20.00 20.92
N THR A 281 -13.10 18.78 20.44
CA THR A 281 -14.43 18.37 20.01
C THR A 281 -14.96 17.31 20.97
N ALA A 282 -15.75 17.78 21.92
CA ALA A 282 -16.55 16.93 22.79
C ALA A 282 -17.73 16.30 22.00
N ALA A 283 -17.90 15.00 22.21
CA ALA A 283 -19.16 14.26 22.20
C ALA A 283 -19.98 14.15 20.89
N GLN A 284 -19.76 13.05 20.17
CA GLN A 284 -20.87 12.19 19.71
C GLN A 284 -20.55 10.74 20.07
N GLN A 285 -21.04 10.31 21.24
CA GLN A 285 -21.14 8.91 21.60
C GLN A 285 -22.22 8.28 20.70
N ALA A 286 -21.80 7.57 19.65
CA ALA A 286 -22.66 6.60 19.00
C ALA A 286 -22.74 5.37 19.91
N ALA A 287 -23.93 5.09 20.42
CA ALA A 287 -24.24 3.93 21.22
C ALA A 287 -23.85 2.64 20.47
N TYR A 288 -22.89 1.89 21.01
CA TYR A 288 -22.71 0.49 20.65
C TYR A 288 -23.88 -0.29 21.25
N GLN A 289 -24.79 -0.72 20.38
CA GLN A 289 -25.78 -1.72 20.73
C GLN A 289 -25.12 -3.09 20.51
N GLU A 290 -24.71 -3.73 21.61
CA GLU A 290 -24.25 -5.12 21.60
C GLU A 290 -25.35 -6.02 21.01
N PRO A 291 -25.05 -6.86 20.00
CA PRO A 291 -25.93 -7.97 19.68
C PRO A 291 -25.80 -9.02 20.79
N ALA A 292 -26.92 -9.31 21.45
CA ALA A 292 -27.03 -10.31 22.52
C ALA A 292 -26.53 -11.70 22.05
N PRO A 293 -25.93 -12.50 22.96
CA PRO A 293 -25.46 -13.84 22.64
C PRO A 293 -26.63 -14.78 22.36
N GLN A 294 -26.66 -15.37 21.16
CA GLN A 294 -27.59 -16.45 20.83
C GLN A 294 -27.13 -17.74 21.51
N PRO A 295 -28.01 -18.47 22.23
CA PRO A 295 -27.65 -19.73 22.85
C PRO A 295 -27.46 -20.84 21.79
N ALA A 296 -26.36 -21.57 21.92
CA ALA A 296 -26.07 -22.77 21.16
C ALA A 296 -27.14 -23.84 21.43
N SER A 297 -27.89 -24.22 20.39
CA SER A 297 -28.74 -25.40 20.37
C SER A 297 -27.99 -26.53 19.68
N TYR A 298 -27.42 -27.45 20.46
CA TYR A 298 -26.99 -28.76 19.98
C TYR A 298 -28.24 -29.62 19.74
N GLY A 299 -28.50 -29.91 18.47
CA GLY A 299 -29.48 -30.92 18.05
C GLY A 299 -28.75 -32.05 17.32
N ASN A 300 -28.78 -33.24 17.94
CA ASN A 300 -28.30 -34.51 17.41
C ASN A 300 -28.76 -34.78 15.98
N THR A 301 -27.83 -35.19 15.13
CA THR A 301 -28.11 -36.18 14.09
C THR A 301 -27.02 -37.25 14.19
N ASP A 302 -27.35 -38.32 14.92
CA ASP A 302 -26.73 -39.62 14.77
C ASP A 302 -27.06 -40.13 13.36
N GLU A 303 -26.05 -40.42 12.55
CA GLU A 303 -26.12 -41.51 11.59
C GLU A 303 -24.69 -42.03 11.33
N GLN A 304 -24.50 -43.30 11.72
CA GLN A 304 -23.24 -44.04 11.72
C GLN A 304 -22.80 -44.46 10.31
N PRO A 305 -21.51 -44.82 10.15
CA PRO A 305 -20.92 -45.26 8.88
C PRO A 305 -21.18 -46.75 8.63
N THR A 306 -21.48 -47.13 7.39
CA THR A 306 -21.45 -48.54 6.95
C THR A 306 -20.21 -48.81 6.11
N GLU A 307 -19.46 -49.81 6.57
CA GLU A 307 -18.29 -50.43 5.98
C GLU A 307 -18.59 -51.17 4.65
N GLU A 308 -17.52 -51.27 3.84
CA GLU A 308 -17.10 -52.36 2.96
C GLU A 308 -18.12 -53.32 2.35
N LEU A 309 -18.11 -53.44 1.01
CA LEU A 309 -18.22 -54.73 0.32
C LEU A 309 -17.69 -54.66 -1.13
N GLU A 310 -16.52 -55.27 -1.31
CA GLU A 310 -16.06 -56.12 -2.42
C GLU A 310 -16.59 -55.89 -3.86
N SER A 311 -15.64 -55.55 -4.75
CA SER A 311 -15.62 -56.05 -6.14
C SER A 311 -15.34 -57.56 -6.14
N PRO A 312 -15.79 -58.40 -7.10
CA PRO A 312 -15.22 -58.35 -8.46
C PRO A 312 -16.07 -58.88 -9.65
N ALA A 313 -15.53 -58.60 -10.84
CA ALA A 313 -15.57 -59.40 -12.08
C ALA A 313 -16.88 -59.53 -12.89
N HIS A 314 -16.86 -58.99 -14.13
CA HIS A 314 -17.15 -59.81 -15.30
C HIS A 314 -16.35 -59.36 -16.54
N ASP A 315 -15.54 -60.30 -17.01
CA ASP A 315 -14.82 -60.37 -18.29
C ASP A 315 -15.75 -60.56 -19.49
N HIS A 316 -15.18 -60.33 -20.68
CA HIS A 316 -15.59 -60.80 -22.02
C HIS A 316 -16.81 -60.11 -22.68
N ASP A 317 -16.84 -59.77 -23.98
CA ASP A 317 -16.06 -60.22 -25.14
C ASP A 317 -16.27 -59.23 -26.33
N PRO A 318 -15.63 -59.37 -27.51
CA PRO A 318 -15.27 -58.28 -28.40
C PRO A 318 -16.08 -58.35 -29.71
N GLN A 319 -15.76 -57.46 -30.66
CA GLN A 319 -16.02 -57.56 -32.10
C GLN A 319 -17.43 -57.98 -32.58
N ARG A 320 -18.13 -57.07 -33.26
CA ARG A 320 -18.61 -57.31 -34.65
C ARG A 320 -19.23 -56.08 -35.31
N THR A 321 -18.71 -55.81 -36.52
CA THR A 321 -19.40 -55.36 -37.77
C THR A 321 -19.90 -53.91 -37.82
N ASN A 322 -19.68 -53.11 -38.87
CA ASN A 322 -19.12 -53.30 -40.22
C ASN A 322 -18.26 -52.09 -40.61
#